data_AF-A0A8C0ESP6-F1
#
_entry.id   AF-A0A8C0ESP6-F1
#
_cell.length_a   1.000
_cell.length_b   1.000
_cell.length_c   1.000
_cell.angle_alpha   90.00
_cell.angle_beta   90.00
_cell.angle_gamma   90.00
#
_symmetry.space_group_name_H-M   'P 1'
#
loop_
_entity.id
_entity.type
_entity.pdbx_description
1 polymer ?
#
loop_
_entity_poly.entity_id
_entity_poly.type
_entity_poly.pdbx_seq_one_letter_code
_entity_poly.pdbx_strand_id
1 'polypeptide(L)'
;MSSLSIDLGFALSENLKPQKNYVFYCQSCGNIIVKDRKFLRVLPLPSENWSALVEEWCCHPNPFARRALHPQHGDCFLGDTFFLLNSRNESQVSESPMCCSESGHHASQSGSNLKSEENTRVICKCCKTMLGETVSSDTIKYYVTEVIIRPSEESFSPTPRSQFVQGMVAQCLVELSSAKSTFRFTVKGDNGKIYILIWLLNSDTLLVESLGSSSSHSVFTLFGDIFMPSSGPVGTWNAVKVLYQPCIKSKNKDLADAWENDIGVHPLKFPSETCLELLLILGLSTTSLPPSLRCMNSFQASCDCTRTG
;
A
#
# COMPACT_ATOMS: atom_id res chain seq x y z
N MET A 1 -22.13 20.33 -22.22
CA MET A 1 -21.32 19.11 -22.40
C MET A 1 -20.25 19.15 -21.34
N SER A 2 -20.58 18.56 -20.20
CA SER A 2 -19.81 18.66 -18.96
C SER A 2 -18.68 17.64 -19.02
N SER A 3 -17.44 18.12 -19.08
CA SER A 3 -16.24 17.31 -18.86
C SER A 3 -16.25 16.82 -17.41
N LEU A 4 -16.57 15.55 -17.20
CA LEU A 4 -16.31 14.85 -15.94
C LEU A 4 -14.79 14.66 -15.83
N SER A 5 -14.13 15.63 -15.21
CA SER A 5 -12.74 15.52 -14.74
C SER A 5 -12.73 14.46 -13.64
N ILE A 6 -12.06 13.33 -13.86
CA ILE A 6 -11.78 12.40 -12.76
C ILE A 6 -10.54 12.96 -12.08
N ASP A 7 -10.77 13.89 -11.16
CA ASP A 7 -9.73 14.43 -10.28
C ASP A 7 -9.21 13.28 -9.42
N LEU A 8 -8.09 12.70 -9.84
CA LEU A 8 -7.30 11.81 -9.00
C LEU A 8 -6.36 12.63 -8.10
N GLY A 9 -6.94 13.60 -7.38
CA GLY A 9 -6.34 14.22 -6.20
C GLY A 9 -6.49 13.24 -5.04
N PHE A 10 -5.77 12.12 -5.08
CA PHE A 10 -5.78 11.21 -3.96
C PHE A 10 -4.85 11.77 -2.89
N ALA A 11 -5.44 12.30 -1.83
CA ALA A 11 -4.99 11.98 -0.49
C ALA A 11 -5.94 10.95 0.12
N LEU A 12 -5.40 9.85 0.68
CA LEU A 12 -6.21 8.78 1.31
C LEU A 12 -7.13 9.36 2.39
N SER A 13 -6.67 10.40 3.08
CA SER A 13 -7.38 11.17 4.09
C SER A 13 -8.38 12.20 3.51
N GLU A 14 -8.11 12.81 2.37
CA GLU A 14 -8.98 13.85 1.79
C GLU A 14 -10.22 13.28 1.08
N ASN A 15 -10.16 12.02 0.65
CA ASN A 15 -11.24 11.35 -0.07
C ASN A 15 -12.25 10.65 0.84
N LEU A 16 -11.83 10.25 2.04
CA LEU A 16 -12.70 9.63 3.03
C LEU A 16 -13.33 10.69 3.93
N LYS A 17 -14.57 11.05 3.61
CA LYS A 17 -15.36 12.04 4.34
C LYS A 17 -16.29 11.35 5.34
N PRO A 18 -16.40 11.89 6.58
CA PRO A 18 -17.41 11.44 7.53
C PRO A 18 -18.83 11.53 6.95
N GLN A 19 -19.72 10.71 7.50
CA GLN A 19 -21.14 10.62 7.18
C GLN A 19 -21.48 10.15 5.76
N LYS A 20 -20.50 9.70 4.98
CA LYS A 20 -20.71 9.04 3.69
C LYS A 20 -20.62 7.52 3.79
N ASN A 21 -21.30 6.84 2.87
CA ASN A 21 -21.23 5.39 2.70
C ASN A 21 -20.16 5.03 1.68
N TYR A 22 -19.41 3.97 1.95
CA TYR A 22 -18.32 3.50 1.12
C TYR A 22 -18.45 2.00 0.85
N VAL A 23 -18.00 1.60 -0.33
CA VAL A 23 -17.83 0.20 -0.74
C VAL A 23 -16.35 -0.07 -0.95
N PHE A 24 -15.93 -1.23 -0.47
CA PHE A 24 -14.54 -1.69 -0.50
C PHE A 24 -14.46 -2.81 -1.52
N TYR A 25 -13.54 -2.68 -2.48
CA TYR A 25 -13.35 -3.63 -3.56
C TYR A 25 -11.96 -4.24 -3.47
N CYS A 26 -11.86 -5.55 -3.69
CA CYS A 26 -10.58 -6.20 -3.90
C CYS A 26 -9.97 -5.62 -5.17
N GLN A 27 -8.77 -5.06 -5.06
CA GLN A 27 -8.09 -4.45 -6.20
C GLN A 27 -7.82 -5.49 -7.31
N SER A 28 -7.48 -6.73 -6.94
CA SER A 28 -7.09 -7.77 -7.89
C SER A 28 -8.25 -8.35 -8.71
N CYS A 29 -9.47 -8.44 -8.17
CA CYS A 29 -10.61 -9.06 -8.86
C CYS A 29 -11.90 -8.23 -8.88
N GLY A 30 -11.94 -7.07 -8.23
CA GLY A 30 -13.13 -6.21 -8.15
C GLY A 30 -14.24 -6.74 -7.23
N ASN A 31 -14.05 -7.87 -6.53
CA ASN A 31 -15.06 -8.38 -5.62
C ASN A 31 -15.29 -7.44 -4.43
N ILE A 32 -16.55 -7.25 -4.03
CA ILE A 32 -16.90 -6.43 -2.86
C ILE A 32 -16.43 -7.14 -1.59
N ILE A 33 -15.60 -6.46 -0.80
CA ILE A 33 -15.09 -6.90 0.50
C ILE A 33 -16.03 -6.42 1.59
N VAL A 34 -16.31 -5.11 1.61
CA VAL A 34 -17.19 -4.44 2.58
C VAL A 34 -18.21 -3.63 1.80
N LYS A 35 -19.48 -3.75 2.16
CA LYS A 35 -20.59 -3.06 1.48
C LYS A 35 -21.21 -1.99 2.36
N ASP A 36 -21.48 -0.81 1.78
CA ASP A 36 -22.23 0.30 2.38
C ASP A 36 -21.78 0.69 3.80
N ARG A 37 -20.46 0.74 4.01
CA ARG A 37 -19.88 1.11 5.30
C ARG A 37 -19.96 2.62 5.49
N LYS A 38 -20.67 3.05 6.52
CA LYS A 38 -20.71 4.46 6.93
C LYS A 38 -19.60 4.77 7.93
N PHE A 39 -18.79 5.79 7.64
CA PHE A 39 -17.81 6.30 8.61
C PHE A 39 -18.38 7.50 9.37
N LEU A 40 -18.40 7.41 10.69
CA LEU A 40 -18.70 8.54 11.59
C LEU A 40 -17.48 9.42 11.77
N ARG A 41 -16.29 8.82 11.82
CA ARG A 41 -15.01 9.53 11.92
C ARG A 41 -13.97 8.84 11.05
N VAL A 42 -13.13 9.65 10.42
CA VAL A 42 -11.94 9.21 9.71
C VAL A 42 -10.77 9.92 10.37
N LEU A 43 -9.87 9.17 10.99
CA LEU A 43 -8.81 9.73 11.84
C LEU A 43 -7.44 9.22 11.38
N PRO A 44 -6.46 10.09 11.10
CA PRO A 44 -5.11 9.65 10.86
C PRO A 44 -4.51 9.07 12.15
N LEU A 45 -3.82 7.95 12.03
CA LEU A 45 -3.01 7.39 13.09
C LEU A 45 -1.71 8.19 13.21
N PRO A 46 -1.15 8.30 14.41
CA PRO A 46 0.24 8.68 14.55
C PRO A 46 1.10 7.70 13.73
N SER A 47 2.01 8.23 12.90
CA SER A 47 3.07 7.45 12.24
C SER A 47 3.78 6.46 13.18
N GLU A 48 4.16 5.29 12.66
CA GLU A 48 4.77 4.23 13.47
C GLU A 48 6.05 4.67 14.21
N ASN A 49 6.78 5.67 13.71
CA ASN A 49 7.98 6.23 14.33
C ASN A 49 7.73 7.17 15.52
N TRP A 50 6.47 7.52 15.85
CA TRP A 50 6.19 8.40 16.99
C TRP A 50 6.68 7.82 18.32
N SER A 51 6.57 6.50 18.51
CA SER A 51 7.04 5.89 19.74
C SER A 51 8.55 6.07 19.93
N ALA A 52 9.33 5.92 18.86
CA ALA A 52 10.78 6.14 18.89
C ALA A 52 11.12 7.62 19.16
N LEU A 53 10.41 8.55 18.53
CA LEU A 53 10.58 9.98 18.79
C LEU A 53 10.22 10.37 20.23
N VAL A 54 9.14 9.80 20.78
CA VAL A 54 8.73 10.08 22.16
C VAL A 54 9.75 9.53 23.16
N GLU A 55 10.33 8.36 22.91
CA GLU A 55 11.36 7.79 23.79
C GLU A 55 12.65 8.62 23.84
N GLU A 56 13.02 9.29 22.74
CA GLU A 56 14.22 10.11 22.67
C GLU A 56 13.99 11.56 23.14
N TRP A 57 12.77 12.11 22.96
CA TRP A 57 12.49 13.53 23.20
C TRP A 57 11.68 13.83 24.46
N CYS A 58 10.90 12.88 24.97
CA CYS A 58 10.03 13.12 26.12
C CYS A 58 10.68 12.69 27.44
N CYS A 59 10.62 13.55 28.46
CA CYS A 59 11.11 13.26 29.82
C CYS A 59 10.24 12.25 30.59
N HIS A 60 9.20 11.70 29.96
CA HIS A 60 8.30 10.71 30.55
C HIS A 60 8.00 9.60 29.54
N PRO A 61 7.67 8.38 30.00
CA PRO A 61 7.30 7.28 29.11
C PRO A 61 6.16 7.67 28.17
N ASN A 62 6.17 7.10 26.97
CA ASN A 62 5.12 7.32 25.99
C ASN A 62 3.75 6.94 26.59
N PRO A 63 2.82 7.90 26.76
CA PRO A 63 1.52 7.65 27.40
C PRO A 63 0.63 6.69 26.59
N PHE A 64 0.97 6.45 25.32
CA PHE A 64 0.27 5.54 24.41
C PHE A 64 0.94 4.18 24.24
N ALA A 65 2.13 3.95 24.82
CA ALA A 65 2.92 2.71 24.64
C ALA A 65 2.17 1.41 24.97
N ARG A 66 1.10 1.50 25.78
CA ARG A 66 0.29 0.33 26.21
C ARG A 66 -1.16 0.38 25.73
N ARG A 67 -1.52 1.33 24.88
CA ARG A 67 -2.89 1.49 24.38
C ARG A 67 -2.91 1.26 22.88
N ALA A 68 -3.30 0.05 22.49
CA ALA A 68 -3.60 -0.22 21.09
C ALA A 68 -4.80 0.66 20.66
N LEU A 69 -4.59 1.46 19.61
CA LEU A 69 -5.62 2.34 19.05
C LEU A 69 -6.53 1.50 18.15
N HIS A 70 -7.63 1.00 18.70
CA HIS A 70 -8.62 0.24 17.96
C HIS A 70 -9.79 1.12 17.50
N PRO A 71 -10.21 1.03 16.23
CA PRO A 71 -11.37 1.76 15.73
C PRO A 71 -12.66 1.26 16.38
N GLN A 72 -13.56 2.18 16.73
CA GLN A 72 -14.95 1.82 17.03
C GLN A 72 -15.69 1.46 15.73
N HIS A 73 -16.92 0.96 15.86
CA HIS A 73 -17.75 0.54 14.73
C HIS A 73 -17.88 1.58 13.60
N GLY A 74 -18.00 2.87 13.95
CA GLY A 74 -18.08 3.96 12.98
C GLY A 74 -16.75 4.62 12.61
N ASP A 75 -15.63 4.13 13.13
CA ASP A 75 -14.33 4.75 12.89
C ASP A 75 -13.59 4.08 11.73
N CYS A 76 -12.88 4.90 10.94
CA CYS A 76 -11.83 4.46 10.04
C CYS A 76 -10.53 5.13 10.48
N PHE A 77 -9.54 4.34 10.88
CA PHE A 77 -8.23 4.88 11.22
C PHE A 77 -7.27 4.71 10.04
N LEU A 78 -6.57 5.77 9.65
CA LEU A 78 -5.70 5.80 8.49
C LEU A 78 -4.24 5.74 8.93
N GLY A 79 -3.53 4.68 8.56
CA GLY A 79 -2.07 4.63 8.60
C GLY A 79 -1.46 5.11 7.28
N ASP A 80 -0.12 5.18 7.24
CA ASP A 80 0.60 5.63 6.05
C ASP A 80 0.37 4.67 4.84
N THR A 81 0.20 3.37 5.08
CA THR A 81 0.04 2.34 4.03
C THR A 81 -1.11 1.36 4.27
N PHE A 82 -1.98 1.67 5.24
CA PHE A 82 -3.09 0.80 5.63
C PHE A 82 -4.25 1.60 6.21
N PHE A 83 -5.40 0.94 6.36
CA PHE A 83 -6.52 1.46 7.14
C PHE A 83 -7.00 0.40 8.14
N LEU A 84 -7.46 0.83 9.31
CA LEU A 84 -8.03 -0.03 10.35
C LEU A 84 -9.54 0.17 10.44
N LEU A 85 -10.25 -0.94 10.45
CA LEU A 85 -11.71 -0.99 10.58
C LEU A 85 -12.13 -1.95 11.66
N ASN A 86 -13.26 -1.65 12.29
CA ASN A 86 -13.88 -2.59 13.22
C ASN A 86 -14.68 -3.68 12.47
N SER A 87 -14.39 -4.95 12.77
CA SER A 87 -14.92 -6.13 12.08
C SER A 87 -16.30 -6.59 12.57
N ARG A 88 -16.88 -6.01 13.63
CA ARG A 88 -18.10 -6.52 14.31
C ARG A 88 -19.36 -6.65 13.43
N ASN A 89 -19.35 -6.10 12.22
CA ASN A 89 -20.44 -6.24 11.23
C ASN A 89 -20.05 -7.01 9.96
N GLU A 90 -18.79 -7.41 9.82
CA GLU A 90 -18.41 -8.40 8.82
C GLU A 90 -18.99 -9.72 9.32
N SER A 91 -19.91 -10.33 8.58
CA SER A 91 -20.39 -11.68 8.88
C SER A 91 -19.21 -12.66 8.78
N GLN A 92 -18.46 -12.77 9.87
CA GLN A 92 -17.50 -13.82 10.09
C GLN A 92 -18.30 -15.12 10.23
N VAL A 93 -18.50 -15.79 9.11
CA VAL A 93 -18.42 -17.24 9.12
C VAL A 93 -16.93 -17.54 9.29
N SER A 94 -16.47 -17.51 10.54
CA SER A 94 -15.34 -18.37 10.91
C SER A 94 -15.86 -19.78 10.71
N GLU A 95 -15.45 -20.45 9.63
CA GLU A 95 -15.46 -21.91 9.63
C GLU A 95 -14.50 -22.35 10.73
N SER A 96 -15.05 -22.56 11.92
CA SER A 96 -14.42 -23.43 12.90
C SER A 96 -14.30 -24.81 12.24
N PRO A 97 -13.11 -25.45 12.24
CA PRO A 97 -13.06 -26.88 11.99
C PRO A 97 -13.92 -27.52 13.08
N MET A 98 -14.96 -28.22 12.65
CA MET A 98 -15.83 -29.02 13.48
C MET A 98 -14.97 -29.91 14.40
N CYS A 99 -14.90 -29.56 15.69
CA CYS A 99 -14.30 -30.45 16.68
C CYS A 99 -15.19 -31.67 16.80
N CYS A 100 -14.79 -32.76 16.16
CA CYS A 100 -15.29 -34.08 16.50
C CYS A 100 -14.84 -34.41 17.93
N SER A 101 -15.77 -34.24 18.87
CA SER A 101 -15.63 -34.76 20.21
C SER A 101 -15.76 -36.28 20.17
N GLU A 102 -14.65 -36.98 20.28
CA GLU A 102 -14.65 -38.34 20.85
C GLU A 102 -13.67 -38.39 22.03
N SER A 103 -14.21 -38.94 23.10
CA SER A 103 -13.68 -39.10 24.45
C SER A 103 -12.37 -39.89 24.54
N GLY A 104 -11.47 -39.48 25.45
CA GLY A 104 -10.48 -40.42 26.04
C GLY A 104 -9.19 -39.83 26.62
N HIS A 105 -9.19 -39.58 27.92
CA HIS A 105 -8.08 -39.72 28.89
C HIS A 105 -6.84 -38.79 28.92
N HIS A 106 -6.51 -38.44 30.17
CA HIS A 106 -5.49 -37.55 30.76
C HIS A 106 -4.02 -37.76 30.33
N ALA A 107 -3.25 -36.66 30.20
CA ALA A 107 -2.02 -36.39 30.97
C ALA A 107 -1.44 -34.97 30.70
N SER A 108 -0.75 -34.44 31.71
CA SER A 108 -0.30 -33.06 31.93
C SER A 108 0.80 -32.49 31.00
N GLN A 109 0.67 -31.17 30.79
CA GLN A 109 1.69 -30.10 30.72
C GLN A 109 2.85 -30.15 29.70
N SER A 110 2.81 -29.21 28.76
CA SER A 110 3.92 -28.27 28.46
C SER A 110 3.39 -27.21 27.49
N GLY A 111 3.03 -26.04 28.01
CA GLY A 111 2.42 -24.95 27.26
C GLY A 111 3.43 -24.18 26.42
N SER A 112 3.53 -24.51 25.14
CA SER A 112 4.02 -23.59 24.10
C SER A 112 2.87 -23.35 23.11
N ASN A 113 2.02 -22.37 23.42
CA ASN A 113 1.01 -21.88 22.48
C ASN A 113 1.71 -21.09 21.36
N LEU A 114 2.35 -21.79 20.43
CA LEU A 114 2.58 -21.33 19.08
C LEU A 114 1.20 -21.27 18.40
N LYS A 115 0.44 -20.20 18.64
CA LYS A 115 -0.71 -19.88 17.79
C LYS A 115 -0.15 -19.64 16.39
N SER A 116 -0.54 -20.51 15.45
CA SER A 116 -0.08 -20.47 14.06
C SER A 116 -0.28 -19.07 13.45
N GLU A 117 0.76 -18.58 12.77
CA GLU A 117 0.78 -17.30 12.03
C GLU A 117 -0.36 -17.17 11.00
N GLU A 118 -0.98 -18.30 10.63
CA GLU A 118 -2.02 -18.43 9.61
C GLU A 118 -3.33 -17.69 9.95
N ASN A 119 -3.67 -17.55 11.24
CA ASN A 119 -4.93 -16.94 11.69
C ASN A 119 -4.97 -15.41 11.61
N THR A 120 -3.89 -14.79 11.13
CA THR A 120 -3.78 -13.33 11.06
C THR A 120 -4.12 -12.78 9.69
N ARG A 121 -4.16 -13.57 8.61
CA ARG A 121 -4.34 -13.02 7.27
C ARG A 121 -5.81 -12.81 6.91
N VAL A 122 -6.11 -11.66 6.32
CA VAL A 122 -7.41 -11.37 5.69
C VAL A 122 -7.28 -11.56 4.19
N ILE A 123 -8.07 -12.46 3.61
CA ILE A 123 -7.98 -12.85 2.20
C ILE A 123 -9.27 -12.53 1.44
N CYS A 124 -9.14 -12.25 0.15
CA CYS A 124 -10.28 -12.07 -0.73
C CYS A 124 -11.02 -13.40 -0.89
N LYS A 125 -12.35 -13.39 -0.66
CA LYS A 125 -13.18 -14.60 -0.79
C LYS A 125 -13.19 -15.16 -2.23
N CYS A 126 -13.07 -14.27 -3.22
CA CYS A 126 -13.11 -14.60 -4.65
C CYS A 126 -11.76 -15.08 -5.18
N CYS A 127 -10.73 -14.21 -5.20
CA CYS A 127 -9.44 -14.52 -5.84
C CYS A 127 -8.35 -15.04 -4.87
N LYS A 128 -8.65 -15.14 -3.58
CA LYS A 128 -7.74 -15.61 -2.52
C LYS A 128 -6.49 -14.75 -2.26
N THR A 129 -6.34 -13.62 -2.94
CA THR A 129 -5.28 -12.65 -2.65
C THR A 129 -5.37 -12.12 -1.22
N MET A 130 -4.23 -11.88 -0.59
CA MET A 130 -4.14 -11.26 0.73
C MET A 130 -4.54 -9.78 0.64
N LEU A 131 -5.50 -9.37 1.47
CA LEU A 131 -6.02 -8.01 1.53
C LEU A 131 -5.49 -7.24 2.74
N GLY A 132 -5.11 -7.96 3.80
CA GLY A 132 -4.90 -7.37 5.11
C GLY A 132 -4.57 -8.37 6.21
N GLU A 133 -4.67 -7.90 7.44
CA GLU A 133 -4.33 -8.61 8.68
C GLU A 133 -5.39 -8.37 9.77
N THR A 134 -5.69 -9.39 10.56
CA THR A 134 -6.48 -9.30 11.78
C THR A 134 -5.57 -8.84 12.92
N VAL A 135 -5.79 -7.63 13.43
CA VAL A 135 -4.99 -7.02 14.51
C VAL A 135 -5.49 -7.43 15.89
N SER A 136 -6.82 -7.50 16.04
CA SER A 136 -7.51 -7.97 17.23
C SER A 136 -8.77 -8.74 16.81
N SER A 137 -9.49 -9.32 17.77
CA SER A 137 -10.77 -10.00 17.49
C SER A 137 -11.78 -9.13 16.73
N ASP A 138 -11.72 -7.82 16.92
CA ASP A 138 -12.66 -6.84 16.38
C ASP A 138 -12.02 -5.81 15.43
N THR A 139 -10.72 -5.93 15.10
CA THR A 139 -10.01 -4.96 14.25
C THR A 139 -9.32 -5.65 13.08
N ILE A 140 -9.63 -5.18 11.87
CA ILE A 140 -8.97 -5.59 10.63
C ILE A 140 -8.16 -4.42 10.09
N LYS A 141 -6.91 -4.70 9.74
CA LYS A 141 -6.01 -3.86 8.95
C LYS A 141 -6.10 -4.28 7.50
N TYR A 142 -6.33 -3.35 6.59
CA TYR A 142 -6.26 -3.60 5.15
C TYR A 142 -5.15 -2.76 4.53
N TYR A 143 -4.46 -3.33 3.55
CA TYR A 143 -3.42 -2.63 2.82
C TYR A 143 -4.01 -1.72 1.74
N VAL A 144 -3.53 -0.49 1.65
CA VAL A 144 -4.02 0.51 0.67
C VAL A 144 -3.75 0.09 -0.77
N THR A 145 -2.76 -0.78 -0.97
CA THR A 145 -2.43 -1.34 -2.28
C THR A 145 -3.35 -2.49 -2.68
N GLU A 146 -4.11 -3.09 -1.76
CA GLU A 146 -4.89 -4.32 -2.05
C GLU A 146 -6.40 -4.07 -2.09
N VAL A 147 -6.84 -2.90 -1.57
CA VAL A 147 -8.26 -2.56 -1.45
C VAL A 147 -8.53 -1.16 -1.97
N ILE A 148 -9.51 -1.07 -2.86
CA ILE A 148 -10.03 0.20 -3.39
C ILE A 148 -11.26 0.59 -2.56
N ILE A 149 -11.29 1.82 -2.07
CA ILE A 149 -12.44 2.39 -1.35
C ILE A 149 -13.13 3.42 -2.25
N ARG A 150 -14.43 3.27 -2.48
CA ARG A 150 -15.24 4.23 -3.27
C ARG A 150 -16.50 4.64 -2.52
N PRO A 151 -16.97 5.88 -2.64
CA PRO A 151 -18.31 6.24 -2.20
C PRO A 151 -19.36 5.32 -2.85
N SER A 152 -20.38 4.91 -2.11
CA SER A 152 -21.42 3.99 -2.62
C SER A 152 -22.20 4.54 -3.83
N GLU A 153 -22.17 5.86 -4.05
CA GLU A 153 -22.85 6.54 -5.15
C GLU A 153 -22.04 6.52 -6.46
N GLU A 154 -20.74 6.22 -6.40
CA GLU A 154 -19.86 6.23 -7.57
C GLU A 154 -19.80 4.86 -8.24
N SER A 155 -19.74 4.86 -9.58
CA SER A 155 -19.51 3.63 -10.33
C SER A 155 -18.08 3.14 -10.15
N PHE A 156 -17.91 1.84 -9.90
CA PHE A 156 -16.60 1.21 -9.86
C PHE A 156 -16.02 1.04 -11.28
N SER A 157 -14.88 1.67 -11.55
CA SER A 157 -14.04 1.39 -12.71
C SER A 157 -12.74 0.73 -12.25
N PRO A 158 -12.44 -0.50 -12.71
CA PRO A 158 -11.20 -1.17 -12.34
C PRO A 158 -10.01 -0.46 -12.98
N THR A 159 -9.04 -0.05 -12.16
CA THR A 159 -7.74 0.43 -12.61
C THR A 159 -6.79 -0.77 -12.76
N PRO A 160 -5.97 -0.83 -13.82
CA PRO A 160 -4.94 -1.86 -13.95
C PRO A 160 -4.06 -1.92 -12.70
N ARG A 161 -3.73 -3.14 -12.26
CA ARG A 161 -2.96 -3.42 -11.04
C ARG A 161 -1.68 -2.59 -10.93
N SER A 162 -0.85 -2.62 -11.97
CA SER A 162 0.43 -1.90 -11.99
C SER A 162 0.24 -0.39 -11.81
N GLN A 163 -0.71 0.21 -12.53
CA GLN A 163 -1.05 1.63 -12.43
C GLN A 163 -1.59 1.98 -11.03
N PHE A 164 -2.36 1.09 -10.43
CA PHE A 164 -2.87 1.30 -9.08
C PHE A 164 -1.75 1.28 -8.03
N VAL A 165 -0.88 0.26 -8.04
CA VAL A 165 0.26 0.17 -7.11
C VAL A 165 1.18 1.38 -7.27
N GLN A 166 1.49 1.73 -8.51
CA GLN A 166 2.28 2.89 -8.87
C GLN A 166 1.68 4.18 -8.29
N GLY A 167 0.39 4.42 -8.53
CA GLY A 167 -0.33 5.57 -8.00
C GLY A 167 -0.31 5.64 -6.47
N MET A 168 -0.64 4.54 -5.81
CA MET A 168 -0.68 4.48 -4.34
C MET A 168 0.69 4.72 -3.72
N VAL A 169 1.76 4.13 -4.27
CA VAL A 169 3.12 4.30 -3.75
C VAL A 169 3.62 5.73 -4.02
N ALA A 170 3.47 6.23 -5.25
CA ALA A 170 3.86 7.60 -5.60
C ALA A 170 3.18 8.62 -4.68
N GLN A 171 1.88 8.45 -4.45
CA GLN A 171 1.12 9.28 -3.53
C GLN A 171 1.66 9.20 -2.10
N CYS A 172 1.90 8.01 -1.56
CA CYS A 172 2.51 7.85 -0.24
C CYS A 172 3.83 8.61 -0.13
N LEU A 173 4.70 8.51 -1.14
CA LEU A 173 5.99 9.23 -1.16
C LEU A 173 5.80 10.75 -1.13
N VAL A 174 4.87 11.29 -1.92
CA VAL A 174 4.59 12.74 -1.99
C VAL A 174 3.97 13.27 -0.70
N GLU A 175 2.96 12.58 -0.16
CA GLU A 175 2.31 12.98 1.10
C GLU A 175 3.28 12.96 2.27
N LEU A 176 4.04 11.88 2.39
CA LEU A 176 4.96 11.70 3.51
C LEU A 176 6.14 12.66 3.43
N SER A 177 6.67 12.92 2.23
CA SER A 177 7.73 13.92 2.06
C SER A 177 7.24 15.32 2.41
N SER A 178 6.02 15.67 2.01
CA SER A 178 5.42 16.97 2.34
C SER A 178 5.11 17.10 3.84
N ALA A 179 4.54 16.06 4.46
CA ALA A 179 4.10 16.11 5.86
C ALA A 179 5.25 15.92 6.86
N LYS A 180 6.28 15.15 6.50
CA LYS A 180 7.37 14.74 7.42
C LYS A 180 8.74 15.27 7.02
N SER A 181 8.86 16.01 5.92
CA SER A 181 10.14 16.49 5.36
C SER A 181 11.18 15.36 5.16
N THR A 182 10.70 14.16 4.83
CA THR A 182 11.54 12.98 4.55
C THR A 182 11.51 12.63 3.07
N PHE A 183 12.67 12.32 2.50
CA PHE A 183 12.80 11.99 1.08
C PHE A 183 13.39 10.59 0.86
N ARG A 184 13.67 9.85 1.94
CA ARG A 184 14.24 8.51 1.90
C ARG A 184 13.26 7.54 2.54
N PHE A 185 13.05 6.43 1.87
CA PHE A 185 12.05 5.45 2.26
C PHE A 185 12.60 4.03 2.16
N THR A 186 12.22 3.17 3.10
CA THR A 186 12.42 1.72 2.97
C THR A 186 11.08 1.06 2.66
N VAL A 187 11.02 0.26 1.60
CA VAL A 187 9.87 -0.60 1.30
C VAL A 187 10.07 -1.94 2.00
N LYS A 188 9.22 -2.22 3.00
CA LYS A 188 9.26 -3.43 3.84
C LYS A 188 8.06 -4.33 3.55
N GLY A 189 8.32 -5.63 3.47
CA GLY A 189 7.27 -6.64 3.38
C GLY A 189 6.58 -6.86 4.74
N ASP A 190 5.42 -7.51 4.70
CA ASP A 190 4.71 -8.06 5.86
C ASP A 190 5.57 -9.08 6.65
N ASN A 191 6.57 -9.67 6.00
CA ASN A 191 7.59 -10.53 6.63
C ASN A 191 8.73 -9.76 7.33
N GLY A 192 8.64 -8.43 7.41
CA GLY A 192 9.63 -7.55 8.04
C GLY A 192 10.91 -7.29 7.21
N LYS A 193 11.09 -7.93 6.06
CA LYS A 193 12.30 -7.75 5.23
C LYS A 193 12.22 -6.46 4.41
N ILE A 194 13.35 -5.79 4.24
CA ILE A 194 13.50 -4.66 3.33
C ILE A 194 13.68 -5.18 1.90
N TYR A 195 12.83 -4.72 0.98
CA TYR A 195 12.87 -5.09 -0.44
C TYR A 195 13.52 -4.02 -1.30
N ILE A 196 13.25 -2.74 -1.01
CA ILE A 196 13.66 -1.60 -1.84
C ILE A 196 14.02 -0.42 -0.94
N LEU A 197 15.14 0.23 -1.23
CA LEU A 197 15.44 1.58 -0.74
C LEU A 197 15.02 2.57 -1.80
N ILE A 198 14.26 3.61 -1.44
CA ILE A 198 13.77 4.63 -2.37
C ILE A 198 14.23 6.01 -1.90
N TRP A 199 14.80 6.80 -2.79
CA TRP A 199 15.07 8.21 -2.58
C TRP A 199 14.22 9.02 -3.56
N LEU A 200 13.28 9.78 -3.03
CA LEU A 200 12.48 10.75 -3.78
C LEU A 200 13.36 11.93 -4.20
N LEU A 201 13.53 12.13 -5.51
CA LEU A 201 14.27 13.28 -6.05
C LEU A 201 13.34 14.42 -6.41
N ASN A 202 12.19 14.10 -7.01
CA ASN A 202 11.25 15.11 -7.46
C ASN A 202 9.82 14.56 -7.53
N SER A 203 8.84 15.41 -7.20
CA SER A 203 7.41 15.10 -7.24
C SER A 203 6.63 15.96 -8.24
N ASP A 204 7.24 16.99 -8.84
CA ASP A 204 6.58 17.94 -9.75
C ASP A 204 6.86 17.64 -11.25
N THR A 205 7.26 16.41 -11.57
CA THR A 205 7.62 16.05 -12.94
C THR A 205 6.37 15.79 -13.77
N LEU A 206 6.30 16.36 -14.97
CA LEU A 206 5.27 16.07 -15.96
C LEU A 206 5.86 15.25 -17.11
N LEU A 207 5.23 14.12 -17.42
CA LEU A 207 5.53 13.33 -18.60
C LEU A 207 4.52 13.67 -19.69
N VAL A 208 5.05 13.91 -20.90
CA VAL A 208 4.24 14.25 -22.07
C VAL A 208 4.41 13.15 -23.10
N GLU A 209 3.30 12.56 -23.52
CA GLU A 209 3.33 11.56 -24.59
C GLU A 209 3.53 12.25 -25.95
N SER A 210 4.69 12.02 -26.57
CA SER A 210 4.91 12.47 -27.95
C SER A 210 4.30 11.45 -28.91
N LEU A 211 3.44 11.90 -29.82
CA LEU A 211 2.83 11.09 -30.87
C LEU A 211 3.89 10.68 -31.91
N GLY A 212 4.78 9.76 -31.54
CA GLY A 212 5.78 9.17 -32.43
C GLY A 212 5.13 8.11 -33.31
N SER A 213 5.43 8.12 -34.61
CA SER A 213 4.87 7.22 -35.64
C SER A 213 4.73 5.77 -35.17
N SER A 214 3.48 5.29 -35.16
CA SER A 214 3.11 3.90 -34.88
C SER A 214 3.88 2.93 -35.78
N SER A 215 4.93 2.30 -35.24
CA SER A 215 5.43 1.04 -35.76
C SER A 215 4.92 -0.07 -34.84
N SER A 216 3.99 -0.85 -35.36
CA SER A 216 3.41 -2.04 -34.75
C SER A 216 4.49 -3.08 -34.41
N HIS A 217 5.08 -3.00 -33.23
CA HIS A 217 5.73 -4.13 -32.60
C HIS A 217 5.02 -4.42 -31.28
N SER A 218 3.97 -5.24 -31.38
CA SER A 218 3.31 -5.89 -30.26
C SER A 218 4.29 -6.90 -29.64
N VAL A 219 5.24 -6.42 -28.84
CA VAL A 219 5.94 -7.27 -27.89
C VAL A 219 4.98 -7.39 -26.71
N PHE A 220 4.40 -8.59 -26.54
CA PHE A 220 3.60 -8.96 -25.38
C PHE A 220 4.31 -8.51 -24.09
N THR A 221 3.86 -7.42 -23.47
CA THR A 221 4.31 -7.04 -22.14
C THR A 221 3.50 -7.87 -21.14
N LEU A 222 4.21 -8.61 -20.28
CA LEU A 222 3.66 -9.57 -19.31
C LEU A 222 2.63 -8.97 -18.32
N PHE A 223 2.51 -7.65 -18.30
CA PHE A 223 1.51 -6.88 -17.57
C PHE A 223 0.81 -5.97 -18.60
N GLY A 224 -0.51 -6.13 -18.71
CA GLY A 224 -1.33 -5.50 -19.74
C GLY A 224 -1.03 -4.02 -19.92
N ASP A 225 -0.78 -3.64 -21.17
CA ASP A 225 -0.69 -2.29 -21.71
C ASP A 225 -0.45 -1.18 -20.69
N ILE A 226 0.80 -1.08 -20.24
CA ILE A 226 1.30 0.05 -19.44
C ILE A 226 1.09 1.38 -20.20
N PHE A 227 0.89 1.33 -21.53
CA PHE A 227 0.75 2.50 -22.40
C PHE A 227 -0.18 2.29 -23.62
N MET A 228 -1.32 1.56 -23.53
CA MET A 228 -2.25 1.61 -24.68
C MET A 228 -2.96 2.97 -24.73
N PRO A 229 -2.93 3.66 -25.89
CA PRO A 229 -3.57 4.94 -26.05
C PRO A 229 -5.07 4.71 -26.09
N SER A 230 -5.77 5.13 -25.03
CA SER A 230 -7.17 5.54 -25.24
C SER A 230 -7.12 6.71 -26.21
N SER A 231 -7.71 6.54 -27.39
CA SER A 231 -7.79 7.53 -28.47
C SER A 231 -8.32 8.88 -27.96
N GLY A 232 -7.43 9.72 -27.46
CA GLY A 232 -7.70 10.99 -26.80
C GLY A 232 -6.53 11.96 -26.99
N PRO A 233 -6.69 13.23 -26.62
CA PRO A 233 -5.66 14.26 -26.77
C PRO A 233 -4.37 13.87 -26.02
N VAL A 234 -3.23 14.36 -26.51
CA VAL A 234 -1.87 14.17 -25.94
C VAL A 234 -1.93 14.13 -24.41
N GLY A 235 -1.67 12.96 -23.84
CA GLY A 235 -1.74 12.76 -22.40
C GLY A 235 -0.55 13.42 -21.71
N THR A 236 -0.83 14.34 -20.78
CA THR A 236 0.15 14.82 -19.79
C THR A 236 -0.09 14.07 -18.48
N TRP A 237 0.96 13.53 -17.89
CA TRP A 237 0.90 12.67 -16.71
C TRP A 237 1.79 13.24 -15.63
N ASN A 238 1.29 13.33 -14.40
CA ASN A 238 2.17 13.61 -13.27
C ASN A 238 3.10 12.42 -13.05
N ALA A 239 4.33 12.69 -12.62
CA ALA A 239 5.30 11.66 -12.37
C ALA A 239 6.20 12.00 -11.18
N VAL A 240 6.61 10.95 -10.49
CA VAL A 240 7.54 11.03 -9.37
C VAL A 240 8.88 10.48 -9.82
N LYS A 241 9.94 11.28 -9.69
CA LYS A 241 11.30 10.85 -9.99
C LYS A 241 11.96 10.30 -8.73
N VAL A 242 12.40 9.05 -8.81
CA VAL A 242 13.03 8.37 -7.69
C VAL A 242 14.36 7.74 -8.10
N LEU A 243 15.26 7.63 -7.13
CA LEU A 243 16.32 6.63 -7.15
C LEU A 243 15.88 5.45 -6.31
N TYR A 244 16.25 4.24 -6.71
CA TYR A 244 15.99 3.07 -5.91
C TYR A 244 17.14 2.07 -5.92
N GLN A 245 17.20 1.27 -4.87
CA GLN A 245 18.14 0.17 -4.74
C GLN A 245 17.41 -1.10 -4.27
N PRO A 246 17.46 -2.20 -5.04
CA PRO A 246 16.88 -3.47 -4.60
C PRO A 246 17.71 -4.14 -3.50
N CYS A 247 17.04 -4.67 -2.49
CA CYS A 247 17.65 -5.36 -1.34
C CYS A 247 17.37 -6.88 -1.31
N ILE A 248 16.85 -7.44 -2.41
CA ILE A 248 16.49 -8.86 -2.49
C ILE A 248 17.75 -9.74 -2.42
N LYS A 249 17.66 -10.90 -1.75
CA LYS A 249 18.75 -11.89 -1.59
C LYS A 249 19.98 -11.30 -0.90
N SER A 250 19.78 -10.49 0.14
CA SER A 250 20.85 -9.84 0.92
C SER A 250 21.78 -8.92 0.11
N LYS A 251 21.38 -8.52 -1.10
CA LYS A 251 22.06 -7.44 -1.82
C LYS A 251 21.91 -6.14 -1.05
N ASN A 252 22.96 -5.31 -1.05
CA ASN A 252 22.95 -4.00 -0.39
C ASN A 252 22.57 -4.06 1.10
N LYS A 253 22.88 -5.18 1.78
CA LYS A 253 22.51 -5.40 3.19
C LYS A 253 23.06 -4.29 4.08
N ASP A 254 24.34 -3.97 4.00
CA ASP A 254 24.96 -2.94 4.85
C ASP A 254 24.28 -1.57 4.68
N LEU A 255 23.87 -1.24 3.45
CA LEU A 255 23.14 0.00 3.16
C LEU A 255 21.72 -0.04 3.70
N ALA A 256 21.03 -1.18 3.58
CA ALA A 256 19.69 -1.37 4.12
C ALA A 256 19.69 -1.30 5.66
N ASP A 257 20.67 -1.94 6.31
CA ASP A 257 20.86 -1.90 7.76
C ASP A 257 21.19 -0.47 8.22
N ALA A 258 21.99 0.28 7.46
CA ALA A 258 22.26 1.70 7.74
C ALA A 258 21.00 2.57 7.62
N TRP A 259 20.18 2.37 6.58
CA TRP A 259 18.94 3.11 6.38
C TRP A 259 17.86 2.73 7.39
N GLU A 260 17.83 1.49 7.86
CA GLU A 260 16.86 1.04 8.87
C GLU A 260 17.03 1.75 10.22
N ASN A 261 18.26 2.15 10.54
CA ASN A 261 18.59 2.86 11.78
C ASN A 261 18.64 4.38 11.61
N ASP A 262 18.42 4.91 10.40
CA ASP A 262 18.44 6.34 10.11
C ASP A 262 17.06 6.96 10.35
N ILE A 263 16.96 7.89 11.31
CA ILE A 263 15.73 8.59 11.68
C ILE A 263 15.15 9.38 10.50
N GLY A 264 16.00 9.81 9.55
CA GLY A 264 15.59 10.51 8.33
C GLY A 264 14.93 9.62 7.27
N VAL A 265 14.89 8.29 7.49
CA VAL A 265 14.34 7.30 6.56
C VAL A 265 12.98 6.80 7.06
N HIS A 266 11.96 6.90 6.21
CA HIS A 266 10.59 6.53 6.57
C HIS A 266 10.21 5.12 6.03
N PRO A 267 9.76 4.18 6.88
CA PRO A 267 9.35 2.86 6.43
C PRO A 267 7.95 2.84 5.81
N LEU A 268 7.83 2.22 4.64
CA LEU A 268 6.56 1.88 3.98
C LEU A 268 6.36 0.37 4.06
N LYS A 269 5.24 -0.07 4.64
CA LYS A 269 4.92 -1.50 4.79
C LYS A 269 3.84 -1.92 3.80
N PHE A 270 4.13 -2.92 2.98
CA PHE A 270 3.19 -3.51 2.02
C PHE A 270 3.26 -5.04 2.08
N PRO A 271 2.30 -5.76 1.47
CA PRO A 271 2.45 -7.19 1.25
C PRO A 271 3.74 -7.50 0.47
N SER A 272 4.39 -8.62 0.81
CA SER A 272 5.65 -9.04 0.16
C SER A 272 5.50 -9.18 -1.36
N GLU A 273 4.33 -9.62 -1.85
CA GLU A 273 4.04 -9.71 -3.29
C GLU A 273 4.02 -8.32 -3.95
N THR A 274 3.37 -7.35 -3.32
CA THR A 274 3.32 -5.95 -3.78
C THR A 274 4.71 -5.30 -3.79
N CYS A 275 5.57 -5.63 -2.82
CA CYS A 275 6.96 -5.16 -2.79
C CYS A 275 7.75 -5.66 -4.02
N LEU A 276 7.56 -6.93 -4.41
CA LEU A 276 8.19 -7.50 -5.59
C LEU A 276 7.64 -6.91 -6.88
N GLU A 277 6.32 -6.71 -6.94
CA GLU A 277 5.66 -6.06 -8.06
C GLU A 277 6.15 -4.63 -8.26
N LEU A 278 6.25 -3.84 -7.19
CA LEU A 278 6.80 -2.49 -7.25
C LEU A 278 8.23 -2.48 -7.80
N LEU A 279 9.06 -3.45 -7.42
CA LEU A 279 10.41 -3.55 -7.98
C LEU A 279 10.39 -3.83 -9.48
N LEU A 280 9.46 -4.64 -9.97
CA LEU A 280 9.29 -4.88 -11.41
C LEU A 280 8.85 -3.60 -12.14
N ILE A 281 7.90 -2.84 -11.56
CA ILE A 281 7.45 -1.55 -12.11
C ILE A 281 8.62 -0.57 -12.22
N LEU A 282 9.40 -0.40 -11.15
CA LEU A 282 10.58 0.47 -11.13
C LEU A 282 11.65 0.02 -12.14
N GLY A 283 11.88 -1.29 -12.26
CA GLY A 283 12.78 -1.87 -13.25
C GLY A 283 12.37 -1.55 -14.68
N LEU A 284 11.09 -1.74 -14.99
CA LEU A 284 10.54 -1.41 -16.32
C LEU A 284 10.66 0.08 -16.62
N SER A 285 10.32 0.96 -15.67
CA SER A 285 10.50 2.40 -15.83
C SER A 285 11.97 2.77 -16.08
N THR A 286 12.92 2.19 -15.34
CA THR A 286 14.36 2.39 -15.57
C THR A 286 14.78 1.99 -16.98
N THR A 287 14.25 0.88 -17.52
CA THR A 287 14.61 0.44 -18.87
C THR A 287 14.09 1.37 -19.97
N SER A 288 13.05 2.16 -19.69
CA SER A 288 12.53 3.18 -20.62
C SER A 288 13.46 4.39 -20.76
N LEU A 289 14.34 4.62 -19.77
CA LEU A 289 15.34 5.69 -19.82
C LEU A 289 16.55 5.32 -20.71
N PRO A 290 17.22 6.30 -21.34
CA PRO A 290 18.50 6.10 -22.02
C PRO A 290 19.53 5.45 -21.09
N PRO A 291 20.39 4.53 -21.57
CA PRO A 291 21.35 3.80 -20.73
C PRO A 291 22.23 4.69 -19.84
N SER A 292 22.62 5.86 -20.32
CA SER A 292 23.43 6.84 -19.58
C SER A 292 22.70 7.46 -18.37
N LEU A 293 21.37 7.40 -18.32
CA LEU A 293 20.55 7.98 -17.25
C LEU A 293 20.00 6.93 -16.28
N ARG A 294 20.29 5.64 -16.49
CA ARG A 294 19.71 4.55 -15.67
C ARG A 294 20.32 4.42 -14.29
N CYS A 295 21.52 4.96 -14.07
CA CYS A 295 22.26 4.80 -12.82
C CYS A 295 22.82 6.14 -12.34
N MET A 296 22.74 6.39 -11.03
CA MET A 296 23.40 7.50 -10.36
C MET A 296 23.93 7.04 -9.00
N ASN A 297 25.24 7.17 -8.77
CA ASN A 297 25.90 6.82 -7.49
C ASN A 297 25.49 5.44 -6.94
N SER A 298 25.52 4.40 -7.79
CA SER A 298 25.09 3.01 -7.51
C SER A 298 23.58 2.75 -7.34
N PHE A 299 22.74 3.79 -7.34
CA PHE A 299 21.28 3.66 -7.39
C PHE A 299 20.77 3.62 -8.83
N GLN A 300 19.64 2.94 -9.04
CA GLN A 300 18.90 2.94 -10.30
C GLN A 300 17.93 4.14 -10.35
N ALA A 301 17.75 4.76 -11.51
CA ALA A 301 16.87 5.90 -11.69
C ALA A 301 15.54 5.50 -12.36
N SER A 302 14.41 5.97 -11.82
CA SER A 302 13.07 5.68 -12.32
C SER A 302 12.20 6.94 -12.33
N CYS A 303 11.28 7.02 -13.31
CA CYS A 303 10.20 8.00 -13.36
C CYS A 303 8.86 7.28 -13.29
N ASP A 304 8.07 7.56 -12.27
CA ASP A 304 6.85 6.82 -11.97
C ASP A 304 5.62 7.66 -12.34
N CYS A 305 4.93 7.30 -13.43
CA CYS A 305 3.74 7.99 -13.93
C CYS A 305 2.51 7.73 -13.07
N THR A 306 1.75 8.76 -12.73
CA THR A 306 0.39 8.64 -12.20
C THR A 306 -0.62 9.12 -13.25
N ARG A 307 -1.57 8.25 -13.60
CA ARG A 307 -2.68 8.60 -14.51
C ARG A 307 -3.66 9.50 -13.78
N THR A 308 -3.57 10.80 -14.02
CA THR A 308 -4.62 11.76 -13.68
C THR A 308 -5.44 12.03 -14.93
N GLY A 309 -6.70 11.60 -14.97
CA GLY A 309 -7.61 11.89 -16.07
C GLY A 309 -9.00 11.45 -15.71
#